data_AF-A0A843ETY0-F1
#
_entry.id   AF-A0A843ETY0-F1
#
_cell.length_a   1.000
_cell.length_b   1.000
_cell.length_c   1.000
_cell.angle_alpha   90.00
_cell.angle_beta   90.00
_cell.angle_gamma   90.00
#
_symmetry.space_group_name_H-M   'P 1'
#
loop_
_entity.id
_entity.type
_entity.pdbx_description
1 polymer ?
#
loop_
_entity_poly.entity_id
_entity_poly.type
_entity_poly.pdbx_seq_one_letter_code
_entity_poly.pdbx_strand_id
1 'polypeptide(L)'
;MEFKKSMIIIMLAVFLISIASVSASDVNDTAIASDQTTVEISKNEEIILNQDIEQTNNEEIISQANPGTFTELQGLINLATDGSTLKLNKSYEYDDGFSSEGISIAKSLTIDGQGYKIDAKQKSRIFQVTSENVILKNIIFINAKIEEDGGAVHFGGSGTVENCNFTNNSATSAGGAIHMASGTVENCNFNNNTAGFGGAIRFYNNGTSTNCNFTNNLALNNGGVIFFSNQGNVTYCNFTNNSAFRYGGAVYFTWAGNVTYCNFTNNSDFKDGGAVYFYRNGDVTNCNFINIGC
;
A
#
# COMPACT_ATOMS: atom_id res chain seq x y z
N MET A 1 43.87 -25.66 62.60
CA MET A 1 43.42 -24.59 61.67
C MET A 1 44.28 -24.75 60.44
N GLU A 2 43.91 -25.70 59.57
CA GLU A 2 44.85 -26.25 58.60
C GLU A 2 44.14 -27.20 57.61
N PHE A 3 44.78 -27.35 56.44
CA PHE A 3 44.77 -28.49 55.51
C PHE A 3 43.83 -28.56 54.28
N LYS A 4 44.51 -28.40 53.13
CA LYS A 4 44.59 -29.28 51.94
C LYS A 4 43.31 -29.61 51.15
N LYS A 5 43.34 -29.18 49.89
CA LYS A 5 42.65 -29.83 48.77
C LYS A 5 43.29 -31.21 48.48
N SER A 6 42.47 -32.25 48.50
CA SER A 6 42.66 -33.64 48.03
C SER A 6 41.37 -33.96 47.25
N MET A 7 41.28 -34.63 46.11
CA MET A 7 41.71 -35.99 45.75
C MET A 7 41.37 -36.18 44.22
N ILE A 8 42.26 -36.65 43.33
CA ILE A 8 42.41 -38.05 42.77
C ILE A 8 41.10 -38.61 42.12
N ILE A 9 41.05 -39.09 40.85
CA ILE A 9 41.21 -40.50 40.36
C ILE A 9 40.77 -40.50 38.86
N ILE A 10 41.60 -40.76 37.84
CA ILE A 10 42.02 -42.03 37.16
C ILE A 10 40.87 -42.90 36.59
N MET A 11 40.83 -43.11 35.26
CA MET A 11 40.73 -44.43 34.56
C MET A 11 40.54 -44.21 33.03
N LEU A 12 41.48 -44.51 32.12
CA LEU A 12 41.95 -45.81 31.58
C LEU A 12 40.92 -46.61 30.74
N ALA A 13 41.17 -46.66 29.41
CA ALA A 13 41.03 -47.79 28.46
C ALA A 13 40.87 -47.20 27.00
N VAL A 14 41.77 -47.30 25.99
CA VAL A 14 42.64 -48.38 25.45
C VAL A 14 41.74 -49.59 25.10
N PHE A 15 41.53 -50.10 23.88
CA PHE A 15 42.28 -50.22 22.61
C PHE A 15 41.25 -50.68 21.53
N LEU A 16 41.29 -50.20 20.27
CA LEU A 16 41.82 -50.87 19.05
C LEU A 16 41.21 -52.23 18.67
N ILE A 17 40.89 -52.40 17.37
CA ILE A 17 40.99 -53.58 16.47
C ILE A 17 40.14 -53.22 15.22
N SER A 18 40.71 -52.73 14.11
CA SER A 18 41.53 -53.36 13.05
C SER A 18 40.71 -53.95 11.87
N ILE A 19 40.70 -53.19 10.78
CA ILE A 19 40.99 -53.51 9.36
C ILE A 19 40.85 -54.98 8.90
N ALA A 20 40.08 -55.20 7.82
CA ALA A 20 40.43 -55.95 6.59
C ALA A 20 39.14 -56.16 5.78
N SER A 21 38.97 -55.50 4.62
CA SER A 21 39.24 -56.03 3.27
C SER A 21 38.75 -57.46 3.02
N VAL A 22 37.90 -57.66 2.01
CA VAL A 22 38.13 -58.55 0.85
C VAL A 22 36.95 -58.48 -0.13
N SER A 23 37.31 -58.55 -1.41
CA SER A 23 36.54 -58.40 -2.63
C SER A 23 35.95 -59.71 -3.19
N ALA A 24 34.85 -59.52 -3.93
CA ALA A 24 34.38 -60.18 -5.16
C ALA A 24 34.30 -61.73 -5.29
N SER A 25 33.14 -62.17 -5.79
CA SER A 25 33.01 -63.36 -6.63
C SER A 25 31.95 -63.11 -7.72
N ASP A 26 32.38 -63.18 -8.99
CA ASP A 26 31.54 -63.32 -10.20
C ASP A 26 30.75 -64.66 -10.16
N VAL A 27 29.70 -64.95 -10.94
CA VAL A 27 29.71 -65.22 -12.40
C VAL A 27 28.27 -65.50 -12.91
N ASN A 28 28.05 -65.13 -14.19
CA ASN A 28 27.11 -65.63 -15.22
C ASN A 28 25.65 -65.19 -15.27
N ASP A 29 24.99 -65.07 -16.42
CA ASP A 29 25.26 -64.84 -17.86
C ASP A 29 23.92 -65.18 -18.56
N THR A 30 23.35 -64.27 -19.37
CA THR A 30 22.58 -64.56 -20.61
C THR A 30 21.96 -63.28 -21.21
N ALA A 31 22.25 -63.08 -22.49
CA ALA A 31 22.04 -61.89 -23.34
C ALA A 31 20.55 -61.56 -23.66
N ILE A 32 20.21 -60.41 -24.25
CA ILE A 32 20.14 -60.21 -25.72
C ILE A 32 20.04 -58.70 -26.10
N ALA A 33 20.91 -58.33 -27.04
CA ALA A 33 20.85 -57.35 -28.14
C ALA A 33 20.43 -55.88 -27.92
N SER A 34 21.37 -55.00 -28.30
CA SER A 34 21.15 -53.65 -28.79
C SER A 34 20.32 -53.63 -30.07
N ASP A 35 19.33 -52.75 -30.15
CA ASP A 35 18.93 -52.17 -31.42
C ASP A 35 18.58 -50.69 -31.24
N GLN A 36 19.37 -49.83 -31.89
CA GLN A 36 19.01 -48.43 -32.07
C GLN A 36 17.91 -48.38 -33.12
N THR A 37 16.71 -47.98 -32.72
CA THR A 37 15.72 -47.45 -33.66
C THR A 37 15.55 -45.96 -33.40
N THR A 38 16.10 -45.19 -34.34
CA THR A 38 15.90 -43.77 -34.54
C THR A 38 14.42 -43.46 -34.73
N VAL A 39 13.85 -42.56 -33.93
CA VAL A 39 12.52 -42.01 -34.20
C VAL A 39 12.69 -40.90 -35.23
N GLU A 40 12.44 -41.23 -36.50
CA GLU A 40 12.22 -40.24 -37.55
C GLU A 40 10.84 -39.59 -37.34
N ILE A 41 10.81 -38.29 -37.08
CA ILE A 41 9.56 -37.53 -37.11
C ILE A 41 9.23 -37.25 -38.58
N SER A 42 8.42 -38.11 -39.18
CA SER A 42 7.80 -37.86 -40.48
C SER A 42 6.47 -37.13 -40.29
N LYS A 43 6.22 -36.15 -41.17
CA LYS A 43 5.09 -35.22 -41.12
C LYS A 43 3.75 -35.94 -41.28
N ASN A 44 2.75 -35.41 -40.55
CA ASN A 44 1.31 -35.53 -40.77
C ASN A 44 0.69 -36.91 -40.48
N GLU A 45 0.19 -37.09 -39.26
CA GLU A 45 -1.23 -37.41 -38.98
C GLU A 45 -1.45 -37.46 -37.45
N GLU A 46 -2.64 -37.01 -37.05
CA GLU A 46 -3.04 -36.61 -35.70
C GLU A 46 -3.40 -37.83 -34.83
N ILE A 47 -2.77 -38.00 -33.66
CA ILE A 47 -3.29 -38.90 -32.62
C ILE A 47 -4.11 -38.06 -31.64
N ILE A 48 -5.43 -38.08 -31.83
CA ILE A 48 -6.39 -37.47 -30.91
C ILE A 48 -6.60 -38.44 -29.73
N LEU A 49 -6.02 -38.12 -28.57
CA LEU A 49 -6.45 -38.72 -27.31
C LEU A 49 -7.63 -37.89 -26.77
N ASN A 50 -8.85 -38.34 -27.07
CA ASN A 50 -10.07 -37.76 -26.52
C ASN A 50 -10.18 -38.07 -25.01
N GLN A 51 -9.71 -37.13 -24.20
CA GLN A 51 -10.28 -36.83 -22.89
C GLN A 51 -10.37 -35.31 -22.79
N ASP A 52 -11.58 -34.79 -22.96
CA ASP A 52 -12.07 -33.44 -22.69
C ASP A 52 -10.99 -32.40 -22.30
N ILE A 53 -10.32 -31.85 -23.31
CA ILE A 53 -9.55 -30.61 -23.16
C ILE A 53 -10.51 -29.48 -23.52
N GLU A 54 -11.13 -28.87 -22.50
CA GLU A 54 -11.53 -27.48 -22.65
C GLU A 54 -10.25 -26.69 -22.96
N GLN A 55 -10.19 -26.10 -24.15
CA GLN A 55 -9.21 -25.06 -24.47
C GLN A 55 -9.47 -23.89 -23.52
N THR A 56 -8.83 -23.89 -22.36
CA THR A 56 -8.62 -22.67 -21.61
C THR A 56 -7.52 -21.90 -22.33
N ASN A 57 -7.91 -20.75 -22.87
CA ASN A 57 -7.00 -19.74 -23.37
C ASN A 57 -5.93 -19.49 -22.30
N ASN A 58 -4.68 -19.89 -22.57
CA ASN A 58 -3.52 -19.59 -21.72
C ASN A 58 -3.10 -18.11 -21.85
N GLU A 59 -4.05 -17.20 -21.62
CA GLU A 59 -3.79 -15.79 -21.33
C GLU A 59 -4.39 -15.35 -19.98
N GLU A 60 -4.94 -16.26 -19.17
CA GLU A 60 -5.56 -15.91 -17.89
C GLU A 60 -5.29 -16.92 -16.77
N ILE A 61 -4.00 -17.22 -16.53
CA ILE A 61 -3.54 -17.71 -15.22
C ILE A 61 -2.30 -16.88 -14.82
N ILE A 62 -2.48 -15.58 -14.64
CA ILE A 62 -1.74 -14.93 -13.56
C ILE A 62 -2.46 -15.40 -12.31
N SER A 63 -1.97 -16.49 -11.72
CA SER A 63 -2.36 -16.85 -10.37
C SER A 63 -2.25 -15.58 -9.53
N GLN A 64 -3.34 -15.22 -8.84
CA GLN A 64 -3.26 -14.25 -7.76
C GLN A 64 -2.26 -14.84 -6.77
N ALA A 65 -0.98 -14.48 -6.91
CA ALA A 65 0.01 -14.79 -5.90
C ALA A 65 -0.56 -14.26 -4.59
N ASN A 66 -0.62 -15.12 -3.58
CA ASN A 66 -1.16 -14.74 -2.29
C ASN A 66 -0.50 -13.42 -1.86
N PRO A 67 -1.30 -12.42 -1.44
CA PRO A 67 -0.73 -11.15 -1.01
C PRO A 67 0.25 -11.40 0.13
N GLY A 68 1.29 -10.57 0.21
CA GLY A 68 2.12 -10.51 1.42
C GLY A 68 1.35 -9.93 2.58
N THR A 69 1.94 -9.96 3.76
CA THR A 69 1.32 -9.39 4.97
C THR A 69 1.89 -8.02 5.33
N PHE A 70 1.22 -7.26 6.20
CA PHE A 70 1.78 -6.03 6.74
C PHE A 70 3.06 -6.31 7.53
N THR A 71 3.11 -7.44 8.27
CA THR A 71 4.34 -7.92 8.90
C THR A 71 5.49 -8.09 7.90
N GLU A 72 5.24 -8.71 6.75
CA GLU A 72 6.26 -8.86 5.70
C GLU A 72 6.72 -7.50 5.14
N LEU A 73 5.78 -6.60 4.83
CA LEU A 73 6.10 -5.28 4.28
C LEU A 73 6.87 -4.42 5.28
N GLN A 74 6.51 -4.48 6.57
CA GLN A 74 7.28 -3.84 7.64
C GLN A 74 8.72 -4.37 7.67
N GLY A 75 8.92 -5.67 7.50
CA GLY A 75 10.25 -6.29 7.39
C GLY A 75 11.07 -5.75 6.22
N LEU A 76 10.46 -5.61 5.04
CA LEU A 76 11.12 -5.04 3.85
C LEU A 76 11.51 -3.58 4.06
N ILE A 77 10.64 -2.77 4.67
CA ILE A 77 10.94 -1.37 5.00
C ILE A 77 12.07 -1.27 6.03
N ASN A 78 12.08 -2.17 7.03
CA ASN A 78 13.15 -2.21 8.02
C ASN A 78 14.51 -2.51 7.38
N LEU A 79 14.56 -3.41 6.40
CA LEU A 79 15.77 -3.78 5.66
C LEU A 79 16.20 -2.75 4.61
N ALA A 80 15.28 -1.95 4.08
CA ALA A 80 15.58 -0.94 3.09
C ALA A 80 16.60 0.08 3.62
N THR A 81 17.56 0.45 2.77
CA THR A 81 18.54 1.48 3.07
C THR A 81 17.85 2.86 3.13
N ASP A 82 18.27 3.71 4.06
CA ASP A 82 17.78 5.09 4.16
C ASP A 82 18.02 5.85 2.84
N GLY A 83 17.01 6.59 2.38
CA GLY A 83 16.99 7.29 1.09
C GLY A 83 16.78 6.41 -0.14
N SER A 84 16.65 5.08 0.01
CA SER A 84 16.48 4.18 -1.13
C SER A 84 15.05 4.16 -1.68
N THR A 85 14.86 3.43 -2.79
CA THR A 85 13.53 3.10 -3.33
C THR A 85 13.21 1.64 -3.06
N LEU A 86 12.14 1.39 -2.31
CA LEU A 86 11.54 0.07 -2.17
C LEU A 86 10.46 -0.09 -3.25
N LYS A 87 10.64 -1.06 -4.15
CA LYS A 87 9.65 -1.41 -5.18
C LYS A 87 8.84 -2.62 -4.72
N LEU A 88 7.52 -2.50 -4.71
CA LEU A 88 6.64 -3.63 -4.44
C LEU A 88 6.59 -4.54 -5.66
N ASN A 89 6.54 -5.86 -5.41
CA ASN A 89 6.42 -6.90 -6.44
C ASN A 89 5.17 -7.77 -6.27
N LYS A 90 4.33 -7.45 -5.27
CA LYS A 90 3.05 -8.09 -4.98
C LYS A 90 2.19 -7.14 -4.14
N SER A 91 0.91 -7.45 -4.03
CA SER A 91 0.01 -6.78 -3.10
C SER A 91 0.29 -7.21 -1.66
N TYR A 92 -0.09 -6.39 -0.70
CA TYR A 92 0.02 -6.67 0.74
C TYR A 92 -1.31 -6.46 1.43
N GLU A 93 -1.58 -7.22 2.47
CA GLU A 93 -2.81 -7.10 3.26
C GLU A 93 -2.54 -7.18 4.76
N TYR A 94 -3.46 -6.63 5.54
CA TYR A 94 -3.42 -6.72 6.99
C TYR A 94 -3.47 -8.19 7.44
N ASP A 95 -2.53 -8.56 8.31
CA ASP A 95 -2.50 -9.82 9.04
C ASP A 95 -2.98 -9.66 10.49
N ASP A 96 -3.70 -10.67 10.99
CA ASP A 96 -4.32 -10.63 12.31
C ASP A 96 -3.30 -10.37 13.43
N GLY A 97 -3.59 -9.37 14.26
CA GLY A 97 -2.74 -8.95 15.37
C GLY A 97 -1.71 -7.88 15.01
N PHE A 98 -1.62 -7.45 13.75
CA PHE A 98 -0.82 -6.29 13.39
C PHE A 98 -1.36 -5.00 14.04
N SER A 99 -0.49 -4.04 14.33
CA SER A 99 -0.87 -2.79 15.01
C SER A 99 -1.91 -1.99 14.21
N SER A 100 -2.91 -1.43 14.90
CA SER A 100 -3.86 -0.49 14.29
C SER A 100 -3.19 0.78 13.77
N GLU A 101 -2.02 1.14 14.30
CA GLU A 101 -1.23 2.29 13.86
C GLU A 101 -0.68 2.13 12.43
N GLY A 102 -0.67 0.91 11.89
CA GLY A 102 -0.15 0.62 10.56
C GLY A 102 1.36 0.44 10.52
N ILE A 103 1.87 0.28 9.30
CA ILE A 103 3.27 0.01 9.00
C ILE A 103 4.07 1.29 9.21
N SER A 104 5.12 1.22 10.03
CA SER A 104 5.97 2.36 10.38
C SER A 104 7.04 2.62 9.32
N ILE A 105 7.12 3.88 8.87
CA ILE A 105 8.17 4.42 7.99
C ILE A 105 8.94 5.50 8.75
N ALA A 106 10.02 5.08 9.43
CA ALA A 106 10.83 5.92 10.29
C ALA A 106 12.18 6.33 9.66
N LYS A 107 12.30 6.25 8.33
CA LYS A 107 13.49 6.64 7.56
C LYS A 107 13.07 7.24 6.21
N SER A 108 13.93 8.06 5.61
CA SER A 108 13.67 8.61 4.28
C SER A 108 13.54 7.46 3.30
N LEU A 109 12.46 7.41 2.52
CA LEU A 109 12.21 6.29 1.63
C LEU A 109 11.26 6.68 0.51
N THR A 110 11.55 6.20 -0.70
CA THR A 110 10.54 6.12 -1.75
C THR A 110 9.91 4.72 -1.74
N ILE A 111 8.60 4.63 -1.54
CA ILE A 111 7.85 3.38 -1.76
C ILE A 111 7.15 3.49 -3.11
N ASP A 112 7.58 2.65 -4.04
CA ASP A 112 6.99 2.54 -5.37
C ASP A 112 6.13 1.28 -5.42
N GLY A 113 4.82 1.46 -5.42
CA GLY A 113 3.84 0.38 -5.41
C GLY A 113 3.76 -0.40 -6.71
N GLN A 114 4.26 0.13 -7.83
CA GLN A 114 4.18 -0.51 -9.16
C GLN A 114 2.74 -0.94 -9.55
N GLY A 115 1.71 -0.27 -9.00
CA GLY A 115 0.30 -0.60 -9.20
C GLY A 115 -0.26 -1.66 -8.25
N TYR A 116 0.53 -2.20 -7.32
CA TYR A 116 0.07 -3.17 -6.34
C TYR A 116 -0.77 -2.55 -5.21
N LYS A 117 -1.63 -3.38 -4.62
CA LYS A 117 -2.56 -2.98 -3.57
C LYS A 117 -1.95 -3.15 -2.19
N ILE A 118 -2.35 -2.28 -1.27
CA ILE A 118 -2.16 -2.47 0.16
C ILE A 118 -3.54 -2.37 0.82
N ASP A 119 -4.03 -3.49 1.34
CA ASP A 119 -5.39 -3.65 1.87
C ASP A 119 -5.37 -3.77 3.40
N ALA A 120 -5.89 -2.76 4.10
CA ALA A 120 -5.96 -2.78 5.56
C ALA A 120 -7.17 -3.55 6.13
N LYS A 121 -8.04 -4.10 5.28
CA LYS A 121 -9.21 -4.94 5.66
C LYS A 121 -10.13 -4.33 6.72
N GLN A 122 -10.20 -3.00 6.77
CA GLN A 122 -10.90 -2.20 7.78
C GLN A 122 -10.39 -2.42 9.21
N LYS A 123 -9.14 -2.86 9.38
CA LYS A 123 -8.55 -3.21 10.69
C LYS A 123 -7.52 -2.22 11.21
N SER A 124 -6.95 -1.38 10.35
CA SER A 124 -5.83 -0.49 10.72
C SER A 124 -5.68 0.69 9.76
N ARG A 125 -4.80 1.62 10.13
CA ARG A 125 -4.08 2.49 9.19
C ARG A 125 -3.12 1.66 8.33
N ILE A 126 -2.80 2.11 7.12
CA ILE A 126 -1.78 1.43 6.28
C ILE A 126 -0.37 1.90 6.64
N PHE A 127 -0.08 3.20 6.55
CA PHE A 127 1.26 3.75 6.84
C PHE A 127 1.25 4.83 7.91
N GLN A 128 2.10 4.65 8.93
CA GLN A 128 2.50 5.67 9.89
C GLN A 128 3.89 6.19 9.54
N VAL A 129 3.96 7.41 9.02
CA VAL A 129 5.22 8.05 8.59
C VAL A 129 5.68 9.02 9.65
N THR A 130 6.85 8.75 10.24
CA THR A 130 7.47 9.59 11.28
C THR A 130 8.78 10.25 10.84
N SER A 131 9.18 10.02 9.59
CA SER A 131 10.39 10.57 8.98
C SER A 131 10.06 11.59 7.90
N GLU A 132 11.02 12.45 7.59
CA GLU A 132 10.94 13.38 6.47
C GLU A 132 11.35 12.70 5.16
N ASN A 133 11.08 13.35 4.02
CA ASN A 133 11.48 12.89 2.68
C ASN A 133 10.93 11.51 2.29
N VAL A 134 9.71 11.19 2.73
CA VAL A 134 9.01 9.99 2.29
C VAL A 134 8.15 10.31 1.06
N ILE A 135 8.36 9.51 0.01
CA ILE A 135 7.60 9.58 -1.24
C ILE A 135 6.82 8.29 -1.40
N LEU A 136 5.49 8.39 -1.51
CA LEU A 136 4.62 7.25 -1.80
C LEU A 136 4.12 7.40 -3.24
N LYS A 137 4.40 6.40 -4.10
CA LYS A 137 3.99 6.49 -5.50
C LYS A 137 3.51 5.18 -6.10
N ASN A 138 2.58 5.26 -7.05
CA ASN A 138 2.06 4.11 -7.80
C ASN A 138 1.43 3.04 -6.89
N ILE A 139 0.79 3.42 -5.79
CA ILE A 139 0.19 2.48 -4.81
C ILE A 139 -1.34 2.57 -4.85
N ILE A 140 -2.01 1.43 -4.66
CA ILE A 140 -3.45 1.37 -4.46
C ILE A 140 -3.73 1.08 -2.97
N PHE A 141 -4.15 2.09 -2.23
CA PHE A 141 -4.51 2.02 -0.81
C PHE A 141 -6.01 1.76 -0.63
N ILE A 142 -6.36 0.65 0.02
CA ILE A 142 -7.76 0.29 0.20
C ILE A 142 -8.11 -0.14 1.62
N ASN A 143 -9.37 0.15 1.96
CA ASN A 143 -10.04 -0.36 3.15
C ASN A 143 -9.25 -0.10 4.45
N ALA A 144 -8.67 1.09 4.59
CA ALA A 144 -8.07 1.49 5.86
C ALA A 144 -9.13 2.07 6.80
N LYS A 145 -9.02 1.74 8.09
CA LYS A 145 -9.92 2.27 9.12
C LYS A 145 -9.18 2.46 10.43
N ILE A 146 -9.25 3.68 10.97
CA ILE A 146 -8.69 4.02 12.27
C ILE A 146 -9.57 5.05 13.00
N GLU A 147 -9.50 5.06 14.33
CA GLU A 147 -10.21 6.02 15.19
C GLU A 147 -9.46 7.36 15.35
N GLU A 148 -8.29 7.51 14.72
CA GLU A 148 -7.44 8.70 14.78
C GLU A 148 -7.42 9.44 13.43
N ASP A 149 -6.28 10.04 13.08
CA ASP A 149 -6.02 10.74 11.82
C ASP A 149 -5.34 9.84 10.78
N GLY A 150 -5.59 10.13 9.50
CA GLY A 150 -4.92 9.52 8.36
C GLY A 150 -5.32 8.06 8.20
N GLY A 151 -6.48 7.82 7.58
CA GLY A 151 -7.04 6.49 7.45
C GLY A 151 -6.10 5.55 6.71
N ALA A 152 -5.68 5.87 5.49
CA ALA A 152 -4.63 5.10 4.82
C ALA A 152 -3.24 5.51 5.28
N VAL A 153 -2.94 6.81 5.25
CA VAL A 153 -1.60 7.33 5.50
C VAL A 153 -1.66 8.50 6.46
N HIS A 154 -0.84 8.42 7.50
CA HIS A 154 -0.59 9.54 8.40
C HIS A 154 0.89 9.94 8.29
N PHE A 155 1.14 11.16 7.85
CA PHE A 155 2.45 11.81 7.92
C PHE A 155 2.51 12.70 9.17
N GLY A 156 3.43 12.36 10.09
CA GLY A 156 3.74 13.22 11.23
C GLY A 156 4.41 14.54 10.85
N GLY A 157 4.97 14.61 9.63
CA GLY A 157 5.66 15.78 9.09
C GLY A 157 5.26 16.06 7.64
N SER A 158 6.24 16.31 6.78
CA SER A 158 6.02 16.52 5.35
C SER A 158 5.93 15.21 4.56
N GLY A 159 5.23 15.22 3.42
CA GLY A 159 5.13 14.04 2.55
C GLY A 159 4.84 14.40 1.10
N THR A 160 5.19 13.48 0.20
CA THR A 160 4.86 13.54 -1.22
C THR A 160 4.10 12.27 -1.62
N VAL A 161 2.94 12.43 -2.24
CA VAL A 161 2.11 11.33 -2.71
C VAL A 161 1.79 11.53 -4.18
N GLU A 162 2.18 10.58 -5.02
CA GLU A 162 2.11 10.70 -6.48
C GLU A 162 1.49 9.47 -7.13
N ASN A 163 0.61 9.65 -8.11
CA ASN A 163 0.09 8.54 -8.93
C ASN A 163 -0.54 7.40 -8.10
N CYS A 164 -1.22 7.73 -7.00
CA CYS A 164 -1.82 6.76 -6.08
C CYS A 164 -3.34 6.75 -6.14
N ASN A 165 -3.93 5.62 -5.77
CA ASN A 165 -5.38 5.46 -5.64
C ASN A 165 -5.75 5.16 -4.19
N PHE A 166 -6.69 5.91 -3.63
CA PHE A 166 -7.20 5.75 -2.28
C PHE A 166 -8.70 5.43 -2.34
N THR A 167 -9.08 4.21 -1.98
CA THR A 167 -10.47 3.76 -2.05
C THR A 167 -10.97 3.21 -0.72
N ASN A 168 -12.14 3.69 -0.28
CA ASN A 168 -12.82 3.23 0.94
C ASN A 168 -11.97 3.35 2.21
N ASN A 169 -11.13 4.38 2.32
CA ASN A 169 -10.36 4.62 3.54
C ASN A 169 -11.13 5.55 4.47
N SER A 170 -11.01 5.30 5.78
CA SER A 170 -11.74 6.03 6.80
C SER A 170 -10.90 6.34 8.03
N ALA A 171 -11.14 7.53 8.59
CA ALA A 171 -10.53 8.00 9.83
C ALA A 171 -11.59 8.68 10.67
N THR A 172 -11.70 8.39 11.97
CA THR A 172 -12.72 9.06 12.79
C THR A 172 -12.43 10.55 12.97
N SER A 173 -11.16 10.95 13.09
CA SER A 173 -10.76 12.34 13.31
C SER A 173 -10.60 13.11 12.00
N ALA A 174 -9.49 12.94 11.27
CA ALA A 174 -9.22 13.72 10.07
C ALA A 174 -8.46 12.96 8.98
N GLY A 175 -8.68 13.34 7.72
CA GLY A 175 -7.96 12.78 6.59
C GLY A 175 -8.32 11.32 6.33
N GLY A 176 -9.51 11.07 5.78
CA GLY A 176 -10.03 9.70 5.60
C GLY A 176 -9.09 8.82 4.78
N ALA A 177 -8.36 9.40 3.83
CA ALA A 177 -7.23 8.77 3.18
C ALA A 177 -5.89 9.26 3.76
N ILE A 178 -5.64 10.57 3.72
CA ILE A 178 -4.33 11.15 4.05
C ILE A 178 -4.49 12.23 5.12
N HIS A 179 -3.70 12.14 6.18
CA HIS A 179 -3.41 13.26 7.07
C HIS A 179 -1.93 13.62 6.98
N MET A 180 -1.62 14.91 6.83
CA MET A 180 -0.23 15.37 6.82
C MET A 180 -0.07 16.81 7.31
N ALA A 181 1.11 17.13 7.85
CA ALA A 181 1.41 18.49 8.25
C ALA A 181 1.54 19.40 7.04
N SER A 182 2.49 19.11 6.14
CA SER A 182 2.62 19.80 4.86
C SER A 182 2.90 18.80 3.75
N GLY A 183 2.66 19.16 2.49
CA GLY A 183 3.06 18.27 1.41
C GLY A 183 2.37 18.50 0.08
N THR A 184 2.67 17.60 -0.83
CA THR A 184 2.15 17.57 -2.20
C THR A 184 1.41 16.25 -2.44
N VAL A 185 0.24 16.37 -3.04
CA VAL A 185 -0.55 15.23 -3.53
C VAL A 185 -0.83 15.47 -5.00
N GLU A 186 -0.26 14.64 -5.85
CA GLU A 186 -0.27 14.84 -7.30
C GLU A 186 -0.77 13.59 -8.04
N ASN A 187 -1.57 13.78 -9.08
CA ASN A 187 -1.99 12.70 -9.98
C ASN A 187 -2.69 11.54 -9.25
N CYS A 188 -3.42 11.84 -8.18
CA CYS A 188 -4.03 10.83 -7.31
C CYS A 188 -5.55 10.76 -7.47
N ASN A 189 -6.13 9.59 -7.20
CA ASN A 189 -7.58 9.40 -7.16
C ASN A 189 -8.05 9.04 -5.75
N PHE A 190 -9.11 9.72 -5.28
CA PHE A 190 -9.71 9.52 -3.98
C PHE A 190 -11.18 9.16 -4.15
N ASN A 191 -11.54 7.92 -3.82
CA ASN A 191 -12.90 7.39 -3.98
C ASN A 191 -13.47 6.90 -2.65
N ASN A 192 -14.65 7.38 -2.27
CA ASN A 192 -15.39 6.93 -1.09
C ASN A 192 -14.58 6.99 0.22
N ASN A 193 -13.71 7.99 0.38
CA ASN A 193 -12.98 8.18 1.63
C ASN A 193 -13.81 9.03 2.60
N THR A 194 -13.74 8.73 3.89
CA THR A 194 -14.57 9.38 4.91
C THR A 194 -13.77 9.78 6.15
N ALA A 195 -13.97 10.99 6.65
CA ALA A 195 -13.46 11.38 7.97
C ALA A 195 -14.30 12.47 8.64
N GLY A 196 -14.04 12.75 9.92
CA GLY A 196 -14.62 13.91 10.60
C GLY A 196 -14.26 15.23 9.90
N PHE A 197 -12.98 15.43 9.60
CA PHE A 197 -12.43 16.62 8.95
C PHE A 197 -11.57 16.25 7.73
N GLY A 198 -11.81 16.86 6.57
CA GLY A 198 -11.06 16.48 5.35
C GLY A 198 -11.37 15.04 4.97
N GLY A 199 -12.58 14.83 4.42
CA GLY A 199 -13.12 13.49 4.11
C GLY A 199 -12.15 12.58 3.35
N ALA A 200 -11.31 13.14 2.48
CA ALA A 200 -10.19 12.45 1.86
C ALA A 200 -8.84 12.91 2.44
N ILE A 201 -8.56 14.22 2.41
CA ILE A 201 -7.24 14.76 2.76
C ILE A 201 -7.37 15.86 3.81
N ARG A 202 -6.47 15.80 4.79
CA ARG A 202 -6.26 16.87 5.77
C ARG A 202 -4.82 17.37 5.72
N PHE A 203 -4.65 18.66 5.42
CA PHE A 203 -3.38 19.39 5.51
C PHE A 203 -3.38 20.30 6.73
N TYR A 204 -2.63 19.95 7.78
CA TYR A 204 -2.59 20.74 9.01
C TYR A 204 -1.94 22.12 8.82
N ASN A 205 -0.85 22.18 8.06
CA ASN A 205 -0.16 23.40 7.64
C ASN A 205 -0.38 23.64 6.14
N ASN A 206 0.70 23.75 5.37
CA ASN A 206 0.63 24.14 3.97
C ASN A 206 0.52 22.92 3.07
N GLY A 207 -0.38 22.94 2.09
CA GLY A 207 -0.56 21.80 1.20
C GLY A 207 -0.78 22.18 -0.25
N THR A 208 -0.52 21.24 -1.15
CA THR A 208 -0.88 21.36 -2.56
C THR A 208 -1.54 20.07 -3.04
N SER A 209 -2.66 20.21 -3.74
CA SER A 209 -3.28 19.12 -4.49
C SER A 209 -3.30 19.51 -5.97
N THR A 210 -2.77 18.65 -6.84
CA THR A 210 -2.66 18.95 -8.27
C THR A 210 -3.02 17.75 -9.12
N ASN A 211 -3.85 17.97 -10.13
CA ASN A 211 -4.28 16.93 -11.07
C ASN A 211 -4.88 15.70 -10.37
N CYS A 212 -5.69 15.92 -9.33
CA CYS A 212 -6.31 14.86 -8.55
C CYS A 212 -7.82 14.76 -8.83
N ASN A 213 -8.36 13.56 -8.69
CA ASN A 213 -9.80 13.32 -8.76
C ASN A 213 -10.35 12.90 -7.40
N PHE A 214 -11.44 13.54 -6.97
CA PHE A 214 -12.14 13.26 -5.73
C PHE A 214 -13.58 12.87 -6.05
N THR A 215 -13.97 11.64 -5.77
CA THR A 215 -15.31 11.13 -6.04
C THR A 215 -15.94 10.54 -4.78
N ASN A 216 -17.17 10.96 -4.48
CA ASN A 216 -17.99 10.42 -3.39
C ASN A 216 -17.29 10.42 -2.02
N ASN A 217 -16.38 11.37 -1.75
CA ASN A 217 -15.76 11.48 -0.43
C ASN A 217 -16.70 12.25 0.52
N LEU A 218 -16.57 12.00 1.82
CA LEU A 218 -17.47 12.53 2.85
C LEU A 218 -16.71 13.09 4.05
N ALA A 219 -16.92 14.36 4.36
CA ALA A 219 -16.53 14.95 5.64
C ALA A 219 -17.73 15.00 6.61
N LEU A 220 -17.70 14.19 7.66
CA LEU A 220 -18.82 13.99 8.58
C LEU A 220 -19.11 15.20 9.47
N ASN A 221 -18.10 16.01 9.79
CA ASN A 221 -18.25 17.20 10.63
C ASN A 221 -18.10 18.47 9.79
N ASN A 222 -16.88 19.00 9.65
CA ASN A 222 -16.66 20.24 8.94
C ASN A 222 -15.48 20.11 7.97
N GLY A 223 -15.46 20.94 6.94
CA GLY A 223 -14.24 21.32 6.25
C GLY A 223 -13.92 20.58 4.95
N GLY A 224 -14.92 20.32 4.11
CA GLY A 224 -14.70 19.74 2.78
C GLY A 224 -14.02 18.37 2.78
N VAL A 225 -13.94 17.76 1.59
CA VAL A 225 -13.19 16.51 1.43
C VAL A 225 -11.69 16.75 1.34
N ILE A 226 -11.28 17.97 1.01
CA ILE A 226 -9.95 18.49 1.31
C ILE A 226 -10.06 19.62 2.33
N PHE A 227 -9.32 19.51 3.42
CA PHE A 227 -9.26 20.53 4.46
C PHE A 227 -7.81 21.04 4.66
N PHE A 228 -7.58 22.30 4.28
CA PHE A 228 -6.40 23.08 4.64
C PHE A 228 -6.60 23.90 5.92
N SER A 229 -5.76 23.68 6.94
CA SER A 229 -5.74 24.52 8.16
C SER A 229 -4.82 25.71 8.10
N ASN A 230 -4.02 25.84 7.03
CA ASN A 230 -3.24 27.02 6.76
C ASN A 230 -3.35 27.37 5.27
N GLN A 231 -2.23 27.58 4.57
CA GLN A 231 -2.25 27.92 3.15
C GLN A 231 -2.46 26.68 2.30
N GLY A 232 -3.17 26.81 1.19
CA GLY A 232 -3.29 25.69 0.27
C GLY A 232 -3.53 26.08 -1.18
N ASN A 233 -3.11 25.20 -2.07
CA ASN A 233 -3.33 25.32 -3.51
C ASN A 233 -4.03 24.07 -4.03
N VAL A 234 -5.06 24.28 -4.85
CA VAL A 234 -5.78 23.20 -5.54
C VAL A 234 -5.86 23.58 -7.02
N THR A 235 -5.23 22.78 -7.87
CA THR A 235 -5.07 23.11 -9.28
C THR A 235 -5.34 21.89 -10.17
N TYR A 236 -6.09 22.05 -11.25
CA TYR A 236 -6.38 20.97 -12.21
C TYR A 236 -7.11 19.76 -11.59
N CYS A 237 -7.85 19.97 -10.50
CA CYS A 237 -8.54 18.88 -9.81
C CYS A 237 -10.00 18.78 -10.23
N ASN A 238 -10.54 17.56 -10.18
CA ASN A 238 -11.96 17.29 -10.38
C ASN A 238 -12.60 16.79 -9.09
N PHE A 239 -13.75 17.35 -8.75
CA PHE A 239 -14.54 17.00 -7.57
C PHE A 239 -15.94 16.61 -8.01
N THR A 240 -16.33 15.36 -7.77
CA THR A 240 -17.63 14.83 -8.15
C THR A 240 -18.33 14.20 -6.96
N ASN A 241 -19.56 14.62 -6.68
CA ASN A 241 -20.42 14.05 -5.63
C ASN A 241 -19.76 14.04 -4.23
N ASN A 242 -18.88 15.00 -3.93
CA ASN A 242 -18.29 15.11 -2.60
C ASN A 242 -19.21 15.89 -1.68
N SER A 243 -19.21 15.50 -0.41
CA SER A 243 -20.06 16.15 0.58
C SER A 243 -19.35 16.43 1.88
N ALA A 244 -19.77 17.49 2.54
CA ALA A 244 -19.38 17.83 3.90
C ALA A 244 -20.61 18.20 4.71
N PHE A 245 -20.62 17.98 6.02
CA PHE A 245 -21.71 18.48 6.83
C PHE A 245 -21.68 20.02 6.97
N ARG A 246 -20.49 20.64 6.92
CA ARG A 246 -20.34 22.10 6.93
C ARG A 246 -19.08 22.60 6.22
N TYR A 247 -19.11 23.84 5.71
CA TYR A 247 -18.00 24.59 5.10
C TYR A 247 -17.43 23.98 3.83
N GLY A 248 -18.21 24.03 2.74
CA GLY A 248 -17.78 23.64 1.41
C GLY A 248 -17.81 22.13 1.22
N GLY A 249 -18.64 21.62 0.29
CA GLY A 249 -18.77 20.19 0.05
C GLY A 249 -17.49 19.51 -0.47
N ALA A 250 -16.60 20.27 -1.12
CA ALA A 250 -15.38 19.76 -1.72
C ALA A 250 -14.10 20.26 -1.03
N VAL A 251 -13.92 21.57 -0.89
CA VAL A 251 -12.66 22.15 -0.39
C VAL A 251 -12.92 23.21 0.67
N TYR A 252 -12.15 23.15 1.76
CA TYR A 252 -12.18 24.14 2.83
C TYR A 252 -10.78 24.68 3.16
N PHE A 253 -10.70 26.00 3.34
CA PHE A 253 -9.52 26.71 3.81
C PHE A 253 -9.85 27.53 5.06
N THR A 254 -9.05 27.40 6.12
CA THR A 254 -9.12 28.30 7.29
C THR A 254 -8.32 29.59 7.11
N TRP A 255 -7.29 29.58 6.25
CA TRP A 255 -6.43 30.74 5.98
C TRP A 255 -6.50 31.18 4.52
N ALA A 256 -5.36 31.29 3.84
CA ALA A 256 -5.30 31.67 2.43
C ALA A 256 -5.41 30.43 1.53
N GLY A 257 -6.24 30.48 0.50
CA GLY A 257 -6.35 29.38 -0.46
C GLY A 257 -6.40 29.87 -1.90
N ASN A 258 -5.84 29.07 -2.81
CA ASN A 258 -6.00 29.29 -4.24
C ASN A 258 -6.60 28.04 -4.89
N VAL A 259 -7.67 28.24 -5.65
CA VAL A 259 -8.33 27.18 -6.42
C VAL A 259 -8.39 27.60 -7.88
N THR A 260 -7.66 26.89 -8.73
CA THR A 260 -7.52 27.25 -10.15
C THR A 260 -7.75 26.05 -11.06
N TYR A 261 -8.39 26.27 -12.22
CA TYR A 261 -8.56 25.24 -13.25
C TYR A 261 -9.23 23.94 -12.74
N CYS A 262 -10.16 24.06 -11.79
CA CYS A 262 -10.83 22.91 -11.17
C CYS A 262 -12.28 22.77 -11.64
N ASN A 263 -12.78 21.54 -11.64
CA ASN A 263 -14.18 21.25 -11.92
C ASN A 263 -14.88 20.71 -10.68
N PHE A 264 -16.04 21.26 -10.35
CA PHE A 264 -16.88 20.85 -9.24
C PHE A 264 -18.26 20.44 -9.77
N THR A 265 -18.60 19.16 -9.66
CA THR A 265 -19.90 18.62 -10.08
C THR A 265 -20.60 17.95 -8.90
N ASN A 266 -21.85 18.33 -8.63
CA ASN A 266 -22.70 17.73 -7.58
C ASN A 266 -22.06 17.73 -6.18
N ASN A 267 -21.22 18.72 -5.86
CA ASN A 267 -20.67 18.82 -4.51
C ASN A 267 -21.63 19.63 -3.64
N SER A 268 -21.82 19.21 -2.39
CA SER A 268 -22.79 19.83 -1.48
C SER A 268 -22.27 19.91 -0.06
N ASP A 269 -22.60 20.97 0.66
CA ASP A 269 -22.63 20.93 2.12
C ASP A 269 -24.07 21.05 2.63
N PHE A 270 -24.32 20.75 3.91
CA PHE A 270 -25.68 20.72 4.47
C PHE A 270 -26.15 22.08 5.06
N LYS A 271 -25.31 23.13 5.06
CA LYS A 271 -25.59 24.34 5.86
C LYS A 271 -25.24 25.68 5.22
N ASP A 272 -24.03 25.82 4.71
CA ASP A 272 -23.47 27.14 4.37
C ASP A 272 -23.42 27.38 2.85
N GLY A 273 -23.60 26.32 2.06
CA GLY A 273 -23.69 26.35 0.60
C GLY A 273 -22.33 26.51 -0.08
N GLY A 274 -22.05 25.62 -1.03
CA GLY A 274 -20.93 25.75 -1.95
C GLY A 274 -20.03 24.52 -2.02
N ALA A 275 -19.30 24.38 -3.13
CA ALA A 275 -18.26 23.36 -3.25
C ALA A 275 -16.95 23.78 -2.56
N VAL A 276 -16.66 25.09 -2.53
CA VAL A 276 -15.42 25.65 -1.96
C VAL A 276 -15.77 26.69 -0.91
N TYR A 277 -15.15 26.61 0.26
CA TYR A 277 -15.32 27.59 1.34
C TYR A 277 -13.98 28.14 1.82
N PHE A 278 -13.89 29.46 1.97
CA PHE A 278 -12.77 30.15 2.59
C PHE A 278 -13.23 30.83 3.87
N TYR A 279 -12.60 30.49 4.99
CA TYR A 279 -12.84 31.19 6.26
C TYR A 279 -12.20 32.58 6.28
N ARG A 280 -11.10 32.76 5.53
CA ARG A 280 -10.40 34.05 5.39
C ARG A 280 -10.27 34.44 3.92
N ASN A 281 -9.06 34.45 3.39
CA ASN A 281 -8.77 34.95 2.06
C ASN A 281 -8.73 33.78 1.09
N GLY A 282 -9.22 33.99 -0.13
CA GLY A 282 -9.09 32.99 -1.15
C GLY A 282 -9.47 33.47 -2.52
N ASP A 283 -8.87 32.83 -3.51
CA ASP A 283 -9.13 33.10 -4.92
C ASP A 283 -9.62 31.82 -5.59
N VAL A 284 -10.70 31.95 -6.36
CA VAL A 284 -11.21 30.91 -7.25
C VAL A 284 -11.20 31.47 -8.66
N THR A 285 -10.42 30.88 -9.56
CA THR A 285 -10.31 31.37 -10.94
C THR A 285 -10.27 30.22 -11.93
N ASN A 286 -10.84 30.40 -13.12
CA ASN A 286 -10.89 29.38 -14.17
C ASN A 286 -11.50 28.04 -13.73
N CYS A 287 -12.47 28.07 -12.81
CA CYS A 287 -13.14 26.88 -12.28
C CYS A 287 -14.57 26.77 -12.81
N ASN A 288 -15.05 25.53 -12.92
CA ASN A 288 -16.41 25.21 -13.33
C ASN A 288 -17.21 24.64 -12.14
N PHE A 289 -18.46 25.07 -11.99
CA PHE A 289 -19.37 24.63 -10.92
C PHE A 289 -20.70 24.18 -11.53
N ILE A 290 -21.02 22.89 -11.37
CA ILE A 290 -22.21 22.25 -11.92
C ILE A 290 -22.98 21.60 -10.76
N ASN A 291 -24.27 21.91 -10.66
CA ASN A 291 -25.20 21.30 -9.69
C ASN A 291 -24.72 21.34 -8.24
N ILE A 292 -24.34 22.52 -7.74
CA ILE A 292 -23.86 22.66 -6.36
C ILE A 292 -25.07 22.80 -5.41
N GLY A 293 -25.12 21.96 -4.38
CA GLY A 293 -26.23 21.88 -3.42
C GLY A 293 -25.94 22.52 -2.06
N CYS A 294 -27.03 22.76 -1.31
CA CYS A 294 -27.07 23.12 0.11
C CYS A 294 -27.94 22.10 0.88
#